data_AF-A0A1E5KTB6-F1
#
_entry.id   AF-A0A1E5KTB6-F1
#
_cell.length_a   1.000
_cell.length_b   1.000
_cell.length_c   1.000
_cell.angle_alpha   90.00
_cell.angle_beta   90.00
_cell.angle_gamma   90.00
#
_symmetry.space_group_name_H-M   'P 1'
#
loop_
_entity.id
_entity.type
_entity.pdbx_description
1 polymer ?
#
loop_
_entity_poly.entity_id
_entity_poly.type
_entity_poly.pdbx_seq_one_letter_code
_entity_poly.pdbx_strand_id
1 'polypeptide(L)'
;MVSPKENKVDEKERIDRKAKYYKNKAQHIRRLVNMNFDSQTKFLTLTFSDDLEELEKANYLFNKFIKRLNYRLTKKMNLPRTQYIATWEVQAKRRIKTGKAVIHYHVVLFNFPFILADELQAIWKHGFIRINQIPNDVAKAKYGSYVSKYFTKDLAEKSEHKKAFFTSQNLKKPSEKVMSIENIEEIKQELQQSKNLELYKNYPRKIFINEEEYFENETTYIVLKDSTDFDNIIKSSINEKEKKSPNQKHYSLDKNSIA
;
A
#
# COMPACT_ATOMS: atom_id res chain seq x y z
N MET A 1 -4.14 8.11 46.40
CA MET A 1 -4.96 7.22 45.57
C MET A 1 -5.17 7.91 44.23
N VAL A 2 -4.48 7.47 43.17
CA VAL A 2 -4.63 8.03 41.81
C VAL A 2 -5.91 7.45 41.22
N SER A 3 -6.75 8.32 40.67
CA SER A 3 -8.11 8.01 40.20
C SER A 3 -8.11 7.08 38.97
N PRO A 4 -8.98 6.06 38.89
CA PRO A 4 -9.07 5.14 37.75
C PRO A 4 -9.51 5.77 36.40
N LYS A 5 -9.80 7.07 36.36
CA LYS A 5 -10.32 7.76 35.17
C LYS A 5 -9.23 8.19 34.18
N GLU A 6 -8.02 8.54 34.64
CA GLU A 6 -6.94 8.98 33.75
C GLU A 6 -6.38 7.85 32.87
N ASN A 7 -6.27 6.63 33.41
CA ASN A 7 -5.76 5.47 32.66
C ASN A 7 -6.68 5.01 31.51
N LYS A 8 -8.00 5.23 31.60
CA LYS A 8 -8.95 4.80 30.54
C LYS A 8 -8.99 5.74 29.34
N VAL A 9 -8.74 7.04 29.56
CA VAL A 9 -8.71 8.04 28.49
C VAL A 9 -7.46 7.86 27.64
N ASP A 10 -6.30 7.67 28.27
CA ASP A 10 -5.01 7.42 27.58
C ASP A 10 -5.03 6.11 26.77
N GLU A 11 -5.63 5.04 27.31
CA GLU A 11 -5.74 3.77 26.58
C GLU A 11 -6.66 3.86 25.36
N LYS A 12 -7.80 4.55 25.48
CA LYS A 12 -8.72 4.79 24.36
C LYS A 12 -8.05 5.63 23.27
N GLU A 13 -7.38 6.71 23.65
CA GLU A 13 -6.68 7.58 22.71
C GLU A 13 -5.55 6.81 21.99
N ARG A 14 -4.81 5.96 22.70
CA ARG A 14 -3.78 5.09 22.11
C ARG A 14 -4.36 4.09 21.12
N ILE A 15 -5.52 3.50 21.42
CA ILE A 15 -6.25 2.59 20.51
C ILE A 15 -6.69 3.33 19.25
N ASP A 16 -7.28 4.52 19.39
CA ASP A 16 -7.79 5.32 18.28
C ASP A 16 -6.65 5.83 17.38
N ARG A 17 -5.54 6.30 17.97
CA ARG A 17 -4.32 6.67 17.22
C ARG A 17 -3.76 5.49 16.43
N LYS A 18 -3.70 4.29 17.03
CA LYS A 18 -3.28 3.05 16.35
C LYS A 18 -4.22 2.71 15.20
N ALA A 19 -5.53 2.72 15.43
CA ALA A 19 -6.54 2.43 14.41
C ALA A 19 -6.45 3.38 13.20
N LYS A 20 -6.27 4.68 13.45
CA LYS A 20 -6.06 5.71 12.41
C LYS A 20 -4.78 5.45 11.61
N TYR A 21 -3.66 5.16 12.28
CA TYR A 21 -2.40 4.80 11.63
C TYR A 21 -2.56 3.60 10.69
N TYR A 22 -3.26 2.56 11.14
CA TYR A 22 -3.49 1.35 10.33
C TYR A 22 -4.37 1.58 9.13
N LYS A 23 -5.47 2.34 9.29
CA LYS A 23 -6.35 2.71 8.19
C LYS A 23 -5.57 3.45 7.11
N ASN A 24 -4.75 4.43 7.52
CA ASN A 24 -3.89 5.19 6.61
C ASN A 24 -2.84 4.29 5.94
N LYS A 25 -2.23 3.37 6.69
CA LYS A 25 -1.24 2.43 6.14
C LYS A 25 -1.85 1.48 5.11
N ALA A 26 -3.03 0.93 5.38
CA ALA A 26 -3.77 0.07 4.46
C ALA A 26 -4.16 0.82 3.17
N GLN A 27 -4.63 2.06 3.30
CA GLN A 27 -4.90 2.93 2.15
C GLN A 27 -3.62 3.22 1.34
N HIS A 28 -2.51 3.51 2.01
CA HIS A 28 -1.22 3.73 1.35
C HIS A 28 -0.75 2.49 0.59
N ILE A 29 -0.85 1.29 1.19
CA ILE A 29 -0.53 0.02 0.53
C ILE A 29 -1.44 -0.19 -0.69
N ARG A 30 -2.75 0.07 -0.56
CA ARG A 30 -3.70 -0.02 -1.67
C ARG A 30 -3.29 0.88 -2.83
N ARG A 31 -2.92 2.14 -2.55
CA ARG A 31 -2.45 3.09 -3.56
C ARG A 31 -1.14 2.62 -4.20
N LEU A 32 -0.17 2.14 -3.40
CA LEU A 32 1.08 1.57 -3.91
C LEU A 32 0.83 0.39 -4.86
N VAL A 33 -0.06 -0.53 -4.50
CA VAL A 33 -0.42 -1.66 -5.37
C VAL A 33 -1.01 -1.14 -6.66
N ASN A 34 -2.04 -0.29 -6.60
CA ASN A 34 -2.72 0.21 -7.79
C ASN A 34 -1.77 0.93 -8.76
N MET A 35 -0.79 1.69 -8.26
CA MET A 35 0.18 2.42 -9.10
C MET A 35 1.24 1.56 -9.77
N ASN A 36 1.56 0.41 -9.18
CA ASN A 36 2.61 -0.49 -9.69
C ASN A 36 2.02 -1.76 -10.32
N PHE A 37 0.69 -1.94 -10.26
CA PHE A 37 0.04 -3.10 -10.83
C PHE A 37 0.13 -3.10 -12.35
N ASP A 38 0.58 -4.21 -12.90
CA ASP A 38 0.61 -4.52 -14.33
C ASP A 38 0.16 -5.96 -14.60
N SER A 39 0.08 -6.31 -15.87
CA SER A 39 -0.33 -7.64 -16.34
C SER A 39 0.64 -8.77 -15.94
N GLN A 40 1.85 -8.44 -15.48
CA GLN A 40 2.85 -9.39 -15.02
C GLN A 40 2.84 -9.55 -13.49
N THR A 41 2.06 -8.75 -12.75
CA THR A 41 1.99 -8.79 -11.28
C THR A 41 1.71 -10.20 -10.75
N LYS A 42 2.55 -10.66 -9.82
CA LYS A 42 2.42 -11.98 -9.17
C LYS A 42 2.19 -11.84 -7.67
N PHE A 43 1.37 -12.72 -7.13
CA PHE A 43 1.22 -12.96 -5.70
C PHE A 43 2.02 -14.20 -5.31
N LEU A 44 3.06 -13.99 -4.50
CA LEU A 44 3.96 -15.03 -4.01
C LEU A 44 3.76 -15.20 -2.50
N THR A 45 3.50 -16.43 -2.09
CA THR A 45 3.56 -16.86 -0.69
C THR A 45 4.83 -17.65 -0.45
N LEU A 46 5.60 -17.29 0.57
CA LEU A 46 6.76 -18.03 1.05
C LEU A 46 6.43 -18.65 2.41
N THR A 47 6.67 -19.95 2.55
CA THR A 47 6.43 -20.71 3.78
C THR A 47 7.73 -21.39 4.21
N PHE A 48 8.05 -21.34 5.50
CA PHE A 48 9.19 -22.10 6.04
C PHE A 48 8.88 -23.60 6.13
N SER A 49 9.85 -24.45 5.80
CA SER A 49 9.78 -25.89 6.07
C SER A 49 9.83 -26.14 7.57
N ASP A 50 10.78 -25.49 8.22
CA ASP A 50 11.07 -25.61 9.64
C ASP A 50 10.11 -24.76 10.47
N ASP A 51 9.93 -25.13 11.73
CA ASP A 51 9.12 -24.37 12.68
C ASP A 51 9.89 -23.13 13.13
N LEU A 52 9.89 -22.10 12.29
CA LEU A 52 10.52 -20.81 12.55
C LEU A 52 9.49 -19.80 13.08
N GLU A 53 9.49 -19.63 14.40
CA GLU A 53 8.62 -18.68 15.12
C GLU A 53 9.30 -17.34 15.41
N GLU A 54 10.64 -17.30 15.36
CA GLU A 54 11.41 -16.08 15.63
C GLU A 54 11.37 -15.12 14.43
N LEU A 55 10.59 -14.05 14.57
CA LEU A 55 10.36 -13.08 13.51
C LEU A 55 11.64 -12.37 13.03
N GLU A 56 12.58 -12.08 13.92
CA GLU A 56 13.84 -11.41 13.53
C GLU A 56 14.66 -12.29 12.58
N LYS A 57 14.82 -13.57 12.94
CA LYS A 57 15.45 -14.58 12.09
C LYS A 57 14.68 -14.79 10.79
N ALA A 58 13.36 -14.86 10.83
CA ALA A 58 12.53 -14.95 9.62
C ALA A 58 12.76 -13.75 8.68
N ASN A 59 12.78 -12.54 9.24
CA ASN A 59 13.01 -11.31 8.48
C ASN A 59 14.42 -11.26 7.88
N TYR A 60 15.43 -11.76 8.59
CA TYR A 60 16.78 -11.91 8.05
C TYR A 60 16.80 -12.84 6.83
N LEU A 61 16.15 -14.01 6.92
CA LEU A 61 16.07 -14.97 5.82
C LEU A 61 15.27 -14.42 4.63
N PHE A 62 14.18 -13.70 4.88
CA PHE A 62 13.43 -12.99 3.84
C PHE A 62 14.29 -11.95 3.10
N ASN A 63 15.08 -11.15 3.83
CA ASN A 63 16.00 -10.19 3.20
C ASN A 63 17.08 -10.89 2.36
N LYS A 64 17.58 -12.04 2.80
CA LYS A 64 18.53 -12.85 2.03
C LYS A 64 17.88 -13.40 0.76
N PHE A 65 16.62 -13.82 0.82
CA PHE A 65 15.86 -14.20 -0.38
C PHE A 65 15.77 -13.06 -1.39
N ILE A 66 15.37 -11.86 -0.98
CA ILE A 66 15.30 -10.69 -1.88
C ILE A 66 16.68 -10.36 -2.49
N LYS A 67 17.77 -10.51 -1.72
CA LYS A 67 19.13 -10.35 -2.25
C LYS A 67 19.46 -11.38 -3.33
N ARG A 68 19.16 -12.66 -3.10
CA ARG A 68 19.37 -13.74 -4.09
C ARG A 68 18.51 -13.56 -5.33
N LEU A 69 17.24 -13.20 -5.16
CA LEU A 69 16.33 -12.91 -6.26
C LEU A 69 16.85 -11.74 -7.11
N ASN A 70 17.27 -10.65 -6.47
CA ASN A 70 17.86 -9.52 -7.19
C ASN A 70 19.15 -9.89 -7.92
N TYR A 71 20.01 -10.72 -7.33
CA TYR A 71 21.20 -11.22 -8.02
C TYR A 71 20.82 -12.04 -9.26
N ARG A 72 19.83 -12.93 -9.15
CA ARG A 72 19.33 -13.71 -10.29
C ARG A 72 18.82 -12.80 -11.42
N LEU A 73 17.95 -11.84 -11.09
CA LEU A 73 17.40 -10.91 -12.07
C LEU A 73 18.50 -10.05 -12.73
N THR A 74 19.33 -9.40 -11.92
CA THR A 74 20.29 -8.41 -12.44
C THR A 74 21.54 -9.03 -13.06
N LYS A 75 22.09 -10.10 -12.49
CA LYS A 75 23.37 -10.69 -12.92
C LYS A 75 23.22 -11.90 -13.84
N LYS A 76 22.08 -12.58 -13.83
CA LYS A 76 21.87 -13.77 -14.66
C LYS A 76 20.83 -13.56 -15.76
N MET A 77 19.90 -12.62 -15.62
CA MET A 77 18.91 -12.29 -16.66
C MET A 77 19.10 -10.90 -17.28
N ASN A 78 20.02 -10.08 -16.75
CA ASN A 78 20.17 -8.69 -17.16
C ASN A 78 18.85 -7.88 -17.06
N LEU A 79 18.07 -8.14 -16.01
CA LEU A 79 16.81 -7.47 -15.73
C LEU A 79 16.92 -6.52 -14.53
N PRO A 80 16.01 -5.54 -14.39
CA PRO A 80 15.95 -4.66 -13.23
C PRO A 80 15.79 -5.40 -11.90
N ARG A 81 16.10 -4.71 -10.80
CA ARG A 81 15.83 -5.22 -9.45
C ARG A 81 14.33 -5.42 -9.22
N THR A 82 13.99 -6.46 -8.46
CA THR A 82 12.61 -6.83 -8.13
C THR A 82 11.86 -5.67 -7.49
N GLN A 83 10.70 -5.35 -8.06
CA GLN A 83 9.74 -4.40 -7.50
C GLN A 83 8.73 -5.17 -6.65
N TYR A 84 8.61 -4.86 -5.36
CA TYR A 84 7.72 -5.62 -4.49
C TYR A 84 7.22 -4.87 -3.27
N ILE A 85 6.09 -5.34 -2.74
CA ILE A 85 5.69 -5.12 -1.35
C ILE A 85 5.49 -6.47 -0.65
N ALA A 86 5.75 -6.55 0.65
CA ALA A 86 5.50 -7.75 1.41
C ALA A 86 5.03 -7.47 2.85
N THR A 87 4.37 -8.47 3.43
CA THR A 87 4.02 -8.56 4.85
C THR A 87 4.21 -10.00 5.32
N TRP A 88 4.38 -10.20 6.62
CA TRP A 88 4.42 -11.54 7.21
C TRP A 88 3.08 -11.86 7.89
N GLU A 89 2.77 -13.13 8.08
CA GLU A 89 1.58 -13.62 8.80
C GLU A 89 1.97 -14.87 9.60
N VAL A 90 1.41 -15.03 10.80
CA VAL A 90 1.51 -16.28 11.55
C VAL A 90 0.45 -17.26 11.06
N GLN A 91 0.86 -18.40 10.52
CA GLN A 91 -0.07 -19.40 10.01
C GLN A 91 -0.68 -20.25 11.15
N ALA A 92 -1.73 -19.73 11.80
CA ALA A 92 -2.43 -20.41 12.90
C ALA A 92 -2.98 -21.81 12.53
N LYS A 93 -3.33 -22.06 11.26
CA LYS A 93 -3.83 -23.37 10.82
C LYS A 93 -2.78 -24.49 10.96
N ARG A 94 -1.49 -24.18 10.81
CA ARG A 94 -0.42 -25.16 11.02
C ARG A 94 -0.25 -25.45 12.51
N ARG A 95 -0.38 -24.43 13.36
CA ARG A 95 -0.41 -24.58 14.82
C ARG A 95 -1.46 -25.58 15.29
N ILE A 96 -2.66 -25.54 14.72
CA ILE A 96 -3.73 -26.49 15.06
C ILE A 96 -3.35 -27.94 14.67
N LYS A 97 -2.63 -28.13 13.56
CA LYS A 97 -2.28 -29.46 13.04
C LYS A 97 -1.01 -30.06 13.65
N THR A 98 -0.02 -29.22 13.97
CA THR A 98 1.34 -29.66 14.34
C THR A 98 1.79 -29.12 15.71
N GLY A 99 0.96 -28.34 16.39
CA GLY A 99 1.28 -27.71 17.67
C GLY A 99 2.14 -26.45 17.57
N LYS A 100 2.62 -26.08 16.37
CA LYS A 100 3.59 -25.00 16.17
C LYS A 100 3.19 -24.01 15.09
N ALA A 101 3.51 -22.74 15.32
CA ALA A 101 3.24 -21.67 14.38
C ALA A 101 4.34 -21.58 13.32
N VAL A 102 4.00 -21.13 12.11
CA VAL A 102 5.00 -20.88 11.06
C VAL A 102 4.73 -19.52 10.46
N ILE A 103 5.80 -18.73 10.30
CA ILE A 103 5.74 -17.43 9.65
C ILE A 103 5.64 -17.64 8.14
N HIS A 104 4.66 -16.98 7.53
CA HIS A 104 4.53 -16.86 6.08
C HIS A 104 4.87 -15.46 5.64
N TYR A 105 5.43 -15.32 4.44
CA TYR A 105 5.50 -14.02 3.77
C TYR A 105 4.53 -13.99 2.60
N HIS A 106 3.69 -12.96 2.55
CA HIS A 106 2.90 -12.60 1.39
C HIS A 106 3.61 -11.47 0.66
N VAL A 107 3.93 -11.70 -0.61
CA VAL A 107 4.71 -10.80 -1.46
C VAL A 107 3.91 -10.52 -2.73
N VAL A 108 3.73 -9.24 -3.04
CA VAL A 108 3.27 -8.81 -4.36
C VAL A 108 4.48 -8.37 -5.15
N LEU A 109 4.75 -9.05 -6.26
CA LEU A 109 5.84 -8.78 -7.19
C LEU A 109 5.27 -8.03 -8.40
N PHE A 110 5.79 -6.86 -8.70
CA PHE A 110 5.37 -6.03 -9.84
C PHE A 110 6.36 -6.19 -10.99
N ASN A 111 5.88 -6.05 -12.23
CA ASN A 111 6.65 -6.20 -13.47
C ASN A 111 7.58 -7.42 -13.42
N PHE A 112 7.06 -8.53 -12.90
CA PHE A 112 7.90 -9.67 -12.52
C PHE A 112 8.02 -10.65 -13.69
N PRO A 113 9.24 -10.92 -14.17
CA PRO A 113 9.45 -11.81 -15.31
C PRO A 113 9.04 -13.24 -14.96
N PHE A 114 8.84 -14.05 -15.99
CA PHE A 114 8.65 -15.48 -15.79
C PHE A 114 9.93 -16.11 -15.22
N ILE A 115 9.77 -16.81 -14.09
CA ILE A 115 10.77 -17.67 -13.47
C ILE A 115 10.05 -18.97 -13.10
N LEU A 116 10.68 -20.11 -13.41
CA LEU A 116 10.12 -21.42 -13.06
C LEU A 116 9.94 -21.53 -11.53
N ALA A 117 8.85 -22.15 -11.10
CA ALA A 117 8.51 -22.28 -9.69
C ALA A 117 9.63 -22.96 -8.88
N ASP A 118 10.21 -24.05 -9.42
CA ASP A 118 11.30 -24.79 -8.79
C ASP A 118 12.56 -23.95 -8.65
N GLU A 119 12.85 -23.11 -9.65
CA GLU A 119 13.97 -22.19 -9.61
C GLU A 119 13.75 -21.12 -8.53
N LEU A 120 12.54 -20.55 -8.45
CA LEU A 120 12.19 -19.58 -7.42
C LEU A 120 12.22 -20.18 -6.02
N GLN A 121 11.81 -21.45 -5.88
CA GLN A 121 11.92 -22.21 -4.63
C GLN A 121 13.39 -22.45 -4.25
N ALA A 122 14.26 -22.77 -5.22
CA ALA A 122 15.69 -22.89 -5.00
C ALA A 122 16.34 -21.55 -4.59
N ILE A 123 15.82 -20.42 -5.07
CA ILE A 123 16.22 -19.08 -4.59
C ILE A 123 15.72 -18.84 -3.16
N TRP A 124 14.53 -19.33 -2.80
CA TRP A 124 13.98 -19.24 -1.43
C TRP A 124 14.82 -20.02 -0.42
N LYS A 125 15.18 -21.28 -0.70
CA LYS A 125 15.99 -22.21 0.13
C LYS A 125 15.39 -22.70 1.44
N HIS A 126 14.35 -22.06 1.97
CA HIS A 126 13.92 -22.30 3.35
C HIS A 126 12.52 -22.93 3.47
N GLY A 127 12.01 -23.52 2.40
CA GLY A 127 10.72 -24.20 2.39
C GLY A 127 10.02 -24.08 1.04
N PHE A 128 8.71 -23.82 1.09
CA PHE A 128 7.83 -23.91 -0.07
C PHE A 128 7.44 -22.54 -0.60
N ILE A 129 7.14 -22.50 -1.90
CA ILE A 129 6.60 -21.30 -2.55
C ILE A 129 5.25 -21.61 -3.19
N ARG A 130 4.35 -20.63 -3.16
CA ARG A 130 3.16 -20.63 -4.00
C ARG A 130 3.09 -19.31 -4.74
N ILE A 131 3.24 -19.35 -6.05
CA ILE A 131 3.17 -18.19 -6.92
C ILE A 131 1.92 -18.27 -7.80
N ASN A 132 1.16 -17.20 -7.87
CA ASN A 132 0.01 -17.08 -8.77
C ASN A 132 0.08 -15.72 -9.47
N GLN A 133 -0.31 -15.67 -10.73
CA GLN A 133 -0.59 -14.39 -11.36
C GLN A 133 -1.88 -13.81 -10.78
N ILE A 134 -1.88 -12.52 -10.50
CA ILE A 134 -3.13 -11.85 -10.12
C ILE A 134 -3.94 -11.67 -11.41
N PRO A 135 -5.16 -12.21 -11.50
CA PRO A 135 -5.93 -12.17 -12.74
C PRO A 135 -6.21 -10.74 -13.20
N ASN A 136 -6.04 -10.47 -14.50
CA ASN A 136 -6.20 -9.13 -15.08
C ASN A 136 -7.67 -8.68 -15.15
N ASP A 137 -8.61 -9.61 -14.99
CA ASP A 137 -10.07 -9.42 -15.00
C ASP A 137 -10.63 -9.01 -13.62
N VAL A 138 -9.82 -9.09 -12.56
CA VAL A 138 -10.16 -8.44 -11.29
C VAL A 138 -10.23 -6.94 -11.57
N ALA A 139 -11.40 -6.33 -11.33
CA ALA A 139 -11.57 -4.90 -11.54
C ALA A 139 -10.42 -4.12 -10.88
N LYS A 140 -9.78 -3.19 -11.62
CA LYS A 140 -8.60 -2.42 -11.15
C LYS A 140 -8.77 -1.83 -9.74
N ALA A 141 -9.98 -1.40 -9.41
CA ALA A 141 -10.36 -0.89 -8.09
C ALA A 141 -10.18 -1.89 -6.92
N LYS A 142 -10.09 -3.20 -7.21
CA LYS A 142 -10.10 -4.31 -6.25
C LYS A 142 -8.71 -4.93 -6.03
N TYR A 143 -7.69 -4.67 -6.85
CA TYR A 143 -6.35 -5.24 -6.65
C TYR A 143 -5.75 -4.88 -5.30
N GLY A 144 -5.68 -3.59 -5.01
CA GLY A 144 -5.19 -3.14 -3.71
C GLY A 144 -6.10 -3.57 -2.55
N SER A 145 -7.39 -3.84 -2.77
CA SER A 145 -8.30 -4.40 -1.76
C SER A 145 -8.04 -5.88 -1.49
N TYR A 146 -7.78 -6.67 -2.53
CA TYR A 146 -7.39 -8.07 -2.44
C TYR A 146 -6.09 -8.22 -1.65
N VAL A 147 -5.10 -7.39 -1.97
CA VAL A 147 -3.82 -7.36 -1.28
C VAL A 147 -3.98 -6.81 0.13
N SER A 148 -4.73 -5.71 0.33
CA SER A 148 -4.85 -5.08 1.64
C SER A 148 -5.34 -6.04 2.71
N LYS A 149 -6.15 -7.05 2.36
CA LYS A 149 -6.61 -8.09 3.30
C LYS A 149 -5.45 -8.75 4.07
N TYR A 150 -4.36 -9.10 3.39
CA TYR A 150 -3.18 -9.75 4.00
C TYR A 150 -2.39 -8.78 4.88
N PHE A 151 -2.46 -7.50 4.56
CA PHE A 151 -1.80 -6.43 5.28
C PHE A 151 -2.65 -5.97 6.47
N THR A 152 -3.98 -6.11 6.38
CA THR A 152 -4.96 -5.79 7.43
C THR A 152 -5.12 -6.90 8.48
N LYS A 153 -4.64 -8.11 8.18
CA LYS A 153 -4.74 -9.26 9.07
C LYS A 153 -3.73 -9.16 10.22
N ASP A 154 -4.18 -9.52 11.43
CA ASP A 154 -3.38 -9.63 12.66
C ASP A 154 -2.57 -8.36 12.97
N LEU A 155 -3.17 -7.20 12.71
CA LEU A 155 -2.46 -5.93 12.71
C LEU A 155 -2.05 -5.43 14.10
N ALA A 156 -2.82 -5.78 15.12
CA ALA A 156 -2.47 -5.48 16.50
C ALA A 156 -1.12 -6.12 16.85
N GLU A 157 -0.97 -7.42 16.57
CA GLU A 157 0.27 -8.17 16.75
C GLU A 157 1.41 -7.59 15.90
N LYS A 158 1.18 -7.40 14.59
CA LYS A 158 2.22 -6.85 13.68
C LYS A 158 2.76 -5.50 14.11
N SER A 159 1.93 -4.66 14.74
CA SER A 159 2.32 -3.32 15.17
C SER A 159 3.32 -3.29 16.32
N GLU A 160 3.39 -4.36 17.09
CA GLU A 160 4.32 -4.52 18.21
C GLU A 160 5.73 -4.87 17.72
N HIS A 161 5.85 -5.27 16.46
CA HIS A 161 7.11 -5.66 15.85
C HIS A 161 7.67 -4.60 14.90
N LYS A 162 9.00 -4.46 14.90
CA LYS A 162 9.70 -3.70 13.86
C LYS A 162 9.53 -4.40 12.52
N LYS A 163 9.13 -3.65 11.47
CA LYS A 163 8.97 -4.12 10.07
C LYS A 163 7.78 -5.07 9.83
N ALA A 164 6.57 -4.64 10.18
CA ALA A 164 5.31 -5.28 9.72
C ALA A 164 5.20 -5.40 8.18
N PHE A 165 5.89 -4.52 7.45
CA PHE A 165 5.84 -4.40 6.01
C PHE A 165 7.22 -4.15 5.39
N PHE A 166 7.39 -4.65 4.18
CA PHE A 166 8.59 -4.47 3.34
C PHE A 166 8.17 -3.86 2.01
N THR A 167 8.97 -2.93 1.49
CA THR A 167 8.76 -2.33 0.18
C THR A 167 10.12 -2.19 -0.51
N SER A 168 10.20 -2.49 -1.80
CA SER A 168 11.39 -2.12 -2.57
C SER A 168 11.45 -0.60 -2.76
N GLN A 169 12.66 -0.08 -2.96
CA GLN A 169 12.88 1.38 -3.08
C GLN A 169 12.50 1.93 -4.47
N ASN A 170 12.41 1.05 -5.47
CA ASN A 170 12.17 1.39 -6.88
C ASN A 170 10.69 1.29 -7.29
N LEU A 171 9.75 1.40 -6.35
CA LEU A 171 8.32 1.50 -6.64
C LEU A 171 7.94 2.92 -7.02
N LYS A 172 6.99 3.07 -7.95
CA LYS A 172 6.25 4.32 -8.14
C LYS A 172 5.49 4.60 -6.85
N LYS A 173 5.58 5.83 -6.34
CA LYS A 173 4.95 6.23 -5.08
C LYS A 173 3.76 7.13 -5.34
N PRO A 174 2.64 6.98 -4.61
CA PRO A 174 1.51 7.89 -4.72
C PRO A 174 1.91 9.29 -4.27
N SER A 175 1.59 10.26 -5.11
CA SER A 175 1.61 11.68 -4.78
C SER A 175 0.20 12.11 -4.40
N GLU A 176 0.04 12.72 -3.23
CA GLU A 176 -1.22 13.37 -2.83
C GLU A 176 -1.03 14.88 -3.04
N LYS A 177 -1.93 15.51 -3.81
CA LYS A 177 -1.94 16.95 -4.04
C LYS A 177 -3.25 17.51 -3.48
N VAL A 178 -3.17 18.22 -2.36
CA VAL A 178 -4.32 18.97 -1.82
C VAL A 178 -4.29 20.36 -2.47
N MET A 179 -5.38 20.74 -3.11
CA MET A 179 -5.51 22.01 -3.83
C MET A 179 -6.89 22.60 -3.54
N SER A 180 -6.97 23.92 -3.36
CA SER A 180 -8.23 24.64 -3.39
C SER A 180 -8.50 25.04 -4.84
N ILE A 181 -9.61 24.60 -5.41
CA ILE A 181 -9.94 24.87 -6.82
C ILE A 181 -11.40 25.28 -6.91
N GLU A 182 -11.64 26.50 -7.41
CA GLU A 182 -12.99 27.05 -7.57
C GLU A 182 -13.81 26.29 -8.62
N ASN A 183 -13.19 25.85 -9.72
CA ASN A 183 -13.86 25.12 -10.80
C ASN A 183 -13.67 23.59 -10.73
N ILE A 184 -13.71 23.04 -9.51
CA ILE A 184 -13.51 21.60 -9.28
C ILE A 184 -14.45 20.70 -10.09
N GLU A 185 -15.69 21.12 -10.34
CA GLU A 185 -16.66 20.32 -11.08
C GLU A 185 -16.31 20.22 -12.57
N GLU A 186 -15.79 21.29 -13.18
CA GLU A 186 -15.28 21.26 -14.55
C GLU A 186 -14.07 20.33 -14.66
N ILE A 187 -13.13 20.44 -13.72
CA ILE A 187 -11.95 19.57 -13.65
C ILE A 187 -12.34 18.10 -13.51
N LYS A 188 -13.32 17.80 -12.63
CA LYS A 188 -13.85 16.44 -12.46
C LYS A 188 -14.43 15.92 -13.77
N GLN A 189 -15.17 16.74 -14.52
CA GLN A 189 -15.72 16.36 -15.82
C GLN A 189 -14.63 16.12 -16.87
N GLU A 190 -13.63 16.99 -16.96
CA GLU A 190 -12.49 16.81 -17.88
C GLU A 190 -11.68 15.55 -17.55
N LEU A 191 -11.42 15.29 -16.26
CA LEU A 191 -10.72 14.09 -15.81
C LEU A 191 -11.52 12.81 -16.14
N GLN A 192 -12.84 12.84 -16.03
CA GLN A 192 -13.70 11.72 -16.44
C GLN A 192 -13.64 11.43 -17.94
N GLN A 193 -13.36 12.46 -18.75
CA GLN A 193 -13.26 12.36 -20.21
C GLN A 193 -11.83 12.03 -20.69
N SER A 194 -10.83 12.04 -19.80
CA SER A 194 -9.45 11.68 -20.16
C SER A 194 -9.39 10.24 -20.71
N LYS A 195 -8.75 10.09 -21.87
CA LYS A 195 -8.47 8.78 -22.49
C LYS A 195 -7.51 7.92 -21.66
N ASN A 196 -6.75 8.55 -20.75
CA ASN A 196 -5.80 7.89 -19.86
C ASN A 196 -6.42 7.49 -18.52
N LEU A 197 -7.71 7.74 -18.31
CA LEU A 197 -8.42 7.35 -17.09
C LEU A 197 -8.54 5.83 -16.97
N GLU A 198 -8.05 5.29 -15.85
CA GLU A 198 -8.17 3.88 -15.51
C GLU A 198 -9.15 3.61 -14.37
N LEU A 199 -9.29 4.58 -13.48
CA LEU A 199 -10.20 4.51 -12.34
C LEU A 199 -10.64 5.91 -11.94
N TYR A 200 -11.93 6.06 -11.69
CA TYR A 200 -12.53 7.24 -11.10
C TYR A 200 -13.50 6.81 -10.02
N LYS A 201 -13.34 7.33 -8.80
CA LYS A 201 -14.25 7.02 -7.69
C LYS A 201 -14.40 8.20 -6.76
N ASN A 202 -15.65 8.62 -6.55
CA ASN A 202 -16.00 9.54 -5.48
C ASN A 202 -16.34 8.77 -4.20
N TYR A 203 -15.94 9.31 -3.07
CA TYR A 203 -16.39 8.85 -1.76
C TYR A 203 -16.35 9.99 -0.74
N PRO A 204 -17.27 9.97 0.24
CA PRO A 204 -17.17 10.88 1.37
C PRO A 204 -15.96 10.50 2.24
N ARG A 205 -15.11 11.48 2.54
CA ARG A 205 -13.99 11.35 3.47
C ARG A 205 -14.23 12.29 4.63
N LYS A 206 -14.16 11.77 5.86
CA LYS A 206 -14.12 12.61 7.05
C LYS A 206 -12.76 13.29 7.15
N ILE A 207 -12.76 14.60 7.13
CA ILE A 207 -11.58 15.41 7.36
C ILE A 207 -11.72 15.99 8.76
N PHE A 208 -10.81 15.56 9.63
CA PHE A 208 -10.81 15.91 11.04
C PHE A 208 -10.09 17.25 11.23
N ILE A 209 -10.78 18.22 11.82
CA ILE A 209 -10.22 19.50 12.26
C ILE A 209 -9.46 19.27 13.56
N ASN A 210 -10.07 18.50 14.47
CA ASN A 210 -9.47 17.98 15.70
C ASN A 210 -10.02 16.56 15.96
N GLU A 211 -9.86 16.02 17.18
CA GLU A 211 -10.27 14.64 17.48
C GLU A 211 -11.78 14.42 17.48
N GLU A 212 -12.56 15.46 17.73
CA GLU A 212 -14.03 15.38 17.88
C GLU A 212 -14.77 16.01 16.70
N GLU A 213 -14.19 17.06 16.12
CA GLU A 213 -14.77 17.82 15.02
C GLU A 213 -14.20 17.38 13.67
N TYR A 214 -15.12 17.04 12.77
CA TYR A 214 -14.80 16.73 11.38
C TYR A 214 -15.88 17.31 10.47
N PHE A 215 -15.52 17.51 9.20
CA PHE A 215 -16.48 17.71 8.14
C PHE A 215 -16.38 16.58 7.12
N GLU A 216 -17.49 16.30 6.44
CA GLU A 216 -17.50 15.39 5.30
C GLU A 216 -17.08 16.13 4.04
N ASN A 217 -16.09 15.56 3.37
CA ASN A 217 -15.49 16.09 2.15
C ASN A 217 -15.71 15.10 1.00
N GLU A 218 -16.30 15.55 -0.11
CA GLU A 218 -16.29 14.72 -1.31
C GLU A 218 -14.85 14.57 -1.80
N THR A 219 -14.36 13.33 -1.87
CA THR A 219 -13.00 13.02 -2.29
C THR A 219 -13.04 12.19 -3.56
N THR A 220 -12.36 12.67 -4.58
CA THR A 220 -12.22 11.96 -5.86
C THR A 220 -10.87 11.24 -5.88
N TYR A 221 -10.91 9.92 -6.01
CA TYR A 221 -9.74 9.08 -6.22
C TYR A 221 -9.64 8.70 -7.70
N ILE A 222 -8.51 9.08 -8.31
CA ILE A 222 -8.24 8.84 -9.72
C ILE A 222 -7.01 7.98 -9.91
N VAL A 223 -7.02 7.15 -10.96
CA VAL A 223 -5.81 6.50 -11.47
C VAL A 223 -5.74 6.82 -12.96
N LEU A 224 -4.65 7.46 -13.36
CA LEU A 224 -4.35 7.80 -14.74
C LEU A 224 -3.14 6.99 -15.22
N LYS A 225 -3.13 6.61 -16.50
CA LYS A 225 -1.96 6.01 -17.15
C LYS A 225 -0.79 6.99 -17.22
N ASP A 226 -1.10 8.26 -17.46
CA ASP A 226 -0.15 9.36 -17.54
C ASP A 226 -0.60 10.50 -16.63
N SER A 227 0.29 10.94 -15.75
CA SER A 227 0.03 12.06 -14.84
C SER A 227 0.10 13.41 -15.54
N THR A 228 0.66 13.51 -16.76
CA THR A 228 0.71 14.77 -17.50
C THR A 228 -0.68 15.30 -17.82
N ASP A 229 -1.65 14.41 -18.07
CA ASP A 229 -3.05 14.80 -18.30
C ASP A 229 -3.60 15.59 -17.12
N PHE A 230 -3.37 15.08 -15.90
CA PHE A 230 -3.75 15.78 -14.69
C PHE A 230 -3.06 17.13 -14.59
N ASP A 231 -1.74 17.17 -14.75
CA ASP A 231 -0.99 18.42 -14.63
C ASP A 231 -1.41 19.45 -15.69
N ASN A 232 -1.79 19.01 -16.90
CA ASN A 232 -2.26 19.88 -17.95
C ASN A 232 -3.65 20.44 -17.65
N ILE A 233 -4.61 19.58 -17.27
CA ILE A 233 -5.97 20.00 -16.86
C ILE A 233 -5.88 20.99 -15.70
N ILE A 234 -5.11 20.67 -14.66
CA ILE A 234 -4.93 21.56 -13.52
C ILE A 234 -4.28 22.90 -13.94
N LYS A 235 -3.27 22.89 -14.82
CA LYS A 235 -2.64 24.13 -15.30
C LYS A 235 -3.57 25.00 -16.15
N SER A 236 -4.45 24.41 -16.95
CA SER A 236 -5.43 25.16 -17.75
C SER A 236 -6.55 25.73 -16.89
N SER A 237 -6.90 25.06 -15.79
CA SER A 237 -7.98 25.46 -14.90
C SER A 237 -7.57 26.47 -13.82
N ILE A 238 -6.27 26.58 -13.48
CA ILE A 238 -5.76 27.55 -12.49
C ILE A 238 -5.49 28.93 -13.14
N ASN A 239 -6.19 29.97 -12.67
CA ASN A 239 -6.04 31.35 -13.12
C ASN A 239 -4.68 31.99 -12.73
N GLU A 240 -4.18 32.94 -13.53
CA GLU A 240 -2.87 33.62 -13.29
C GLU A 240 -2.75 34.35 -11.94
N LYS A 241 -3.86 34.69 -11.28
CA LYS A 241 -3.85 35.35 -9.96
C LYS A 241 -3.35 34.45 -8.82
N GLU A 242 -3.49 33.13 -8.92
CA GLU A 242 -2.98 32.19 -7.90
C GLU A 242 -1.47 31.94 -7.99
N LYS A 243 -0.85 32.24 -9.14
CA LYS A 243 0.61 32.10 -9.36
C LYS A 243 1.45 33.08 -8.51
N LYS A 244 0.86 34.14 -7.94
CA LYS A 244 1.55 35.23 -7.23
C LYS A 244 1.20 35.34 -5.73
N SER A 245 0.72 34.29 -5.08
CA SER A 245 0.56 34.30 -3.61
C SER A 245 1.87 33.89 -2.92
N PRO A 246 2.50 34.74 -2.08
CA PRO A 246 3.82 34.47 -1.47
C PRO A 246 3.83 33.35 -0.41
N ASN A 247 2.67 32.80 -0.03
CA ASN A 247 2.56 31.82 1.03
C ASN A 247 2.42 30.39 0.48
N GLN A 248 3.52 29.86 -0.07
CA GLN A 248 3.65 28.43 -0.42
C GLN A 248 3.95 27.52 0.79
N LYS A 249 3.71 27.99 2.02
CA LYS A 249 3.92 27.22 3.26
C LYS A 249 2.70 27.35 4.15
N HIS A 250 2.02 26.23 4.36
CA HIS A 250 0.76 26.05 5.09
C HIS A 250 -0.50 26.53 4.37
N TYR A 251 -1.67 26.23 4.97
CA TYR A 251 -3.04 26.49 4.50
C TYR A 251 -3.62 25.43 3.54
N SER A 252 -4.87 24.98 3.65
CA SER A 252 -5.90 25.03 4.70
C SER A 252 -6.97 23.99 4.29
N LEU A 253 -7.71 23.48 5.26
CA LEU A 253 -8.83 22.55 5.11
C LEU A 253 -9.95 23.20 4.27
N ASP A 254 -10.14 22.78 3.02
CA ASP A 254 -11.35 23.14 2.26
C ASP A 254 -11.83 22.04 1.30
N LYS A 255 -13.12 22.12 0.98
CA LYS A 255 -14.08 21.03 0.72
C LYS A 255 -13.92 20.14 -0.54
N ASN A 256 -12.78 20.12 -1.21
CA ASN A 256 -12.53 19.16 -2.29
C ASN A 256 -11.04 18.86 -2.40
N SER A 257 -10.67 17.57 -2.28
CA SER A 257 -9.28 17.13 -2.47
C SER A 257 -9.22 16.01 -3.50
N ILE A 258 -8.20 16.05 -4.36
CA ILE A 258 -7.88 14.99 -5.32
C ILE A 258 -6.68 14.22 -4.77
N ALA A 259 -6.78 12.89 -4.67
CA ALA A 259 -5.75 12.05 -4.08
C ALA A 259 -5.45 10.80 -4.90
#